data_AF-A0A8J6DNV4-F1
#
_entry.id   AF-A0A8J6DNV4-F1
#
_cell.length_a   1.000
_cell.length_b   1.000
_cell.length_c   1.000
_cell.angle_alpha   90.00
_cell.angle_beta   90.00
_cell.angle_gamma   90.00
#
_symmetry.space_group_name_H-M   'P 1'
#
loop_
_entity.id
_entity.type
_entity.pdbx_description
1 polymer ?
#
loop_
_entity_poly.entity_id
_entity_poly.type
_entity_poly.pdbx_seq_one_letter_code
_entity_poly.pdbx_strand_id
1 'polypeptide(L)'
;VTNGGKTTLAKNLQKHLPNCSVISQDDFFKPESEIETDKNGFLQYDVLEALNMEKMMSAISCWMDSPGQSLVSTDRGSSEETPILIIEGFLLFNYKPLDTIWNRSYFLTIPYEECKRRRSRRVYEPPDPPGYFDGHVWPMYLKHRREMDDITWDIIYLDGTKSEEDLFSQVYEDLVQELARQ
;
A
#
# COMPACT_ATOMS: atom_id res chain seq x y z
N VAL A 1 5.62 -1.00 5.95
CA VAL A 1 6.79 -0.13 6.29
C VAL A 1 6.86 1.06 5.32
N THR A 2 7.37 2.21 5.74
CA THR A 2 7.65 3.34 4.84
C THR A 2 8.90 3.08 3.97
N ASN A 3 8.98 3.73 2.80
CA ASN A 3 10.10 3.62 1.84
C ASN A 3 10.51 2.18 1.44
N GLY A 4 9.59 1.22 1.53
CA GLY A 4 9.84 -0.20 1.21
C GLY A 4 9.73 -0.57 -0.28
N GLY A 5 9.34 0.35 -1.17
CA GLY A 5 9.17 0.08 -2.61
C GLY A 5 7.74 -0.24 -3.07
N LYS A 6 6.72 -0.02 -2.21
CA LYS A 6 5.30 -0.36 -2.46
C LYS A 6 4.76 0.19 -3.78
N THR A 7 4.76 1.51 -3.95
CA THR A 7 4.24 2.18 -5.15
C THR A 7 4.97 1.75 -6.43
N THR A 8 6.29 1.51 -6.35
CA THR A 8 7.09 1.02 -7.48
C THR A 8 6.65 -0.38 -7.88
N LEU A 9 6.54 -1.30 -6.91
CA LEU A 9 6.06 -2.66 -7.15
C LEU A 9 4.63 -2.66 -7.74
N ALA A 10 3.71 -1.88 -7.17
CA ALA A 10 2.34 -1.76 -7.67
C ALA A 10 2.29 -1.26 -9.12
N LYS A 11 3.05 -0.22 -9.46
CA LYS A 11 3.13 0.31 -10.83
C LYS A 11 3.76 -0.68 -11.80
N ASN A 12 4.74 -1.47 -11.36
CA ASN A 12 5.34 -2.49 -12.23
C ASN A 12 4.39 -3.65 -12.48
N LEU A 13 3.68 -4.12 -11.46
CA LEU A 13 2.62 -5.13 -11.62
C LEU A 13 1.52 -4.62 -12.55
N GLN A 14 1.07 -3.38 -12.37
CA GLN A 14 0.05 -2.76 -13.23
C GLN A 14 0.42 -2.76 -14.72
N LYS A 15 1.70 -2.53 -15.06
CA LYS A 15 2.16 -2.55 -16.46
C LYS A 15 2.12 -3.94 -17.10
N HIS A 16 2.14 -5.01 -16.31
CA HIS A 16 2.25 -6.39 -16.79
C HIS A 16 1.00 -7.22 -16.54
N LEU A 17 0.00 -6.68 -15.84
CA LEU A 17 -1.28 -7.29 -15.59
C LEU A 17 -2.35 -6.64 -16.47
N PRO A 18 -3.13 -7.42 -17.23
CA PRO A 18 -4.25 -6.87 -17.99
C PRO A 18 -5.32 -6.33 -17.06
N ASN A 19 -6.08 -5.32 -17.53
CA ASN A 19 -7.22 -4.73 -16.81
C ASN A 19 -6.91 -4.37 -15.34
N CYS A 20 -5.71 -3.84 -15.08
CA CYS A 20 -5.21 -3.58 -13.74
C CYS A 20 -5.28 -2.09 -13.37
N SER A 21 -5.92 -1.78 -12.24
CA SER A 21 -5.97 -0.45 -11.63
C SER A 21 -5.13 -0.41 -10.34
N VAL A 22 -4.68 0.78 -9.94
CA VAL A 22 -3.95 0.99 -8.69
C VAL A 22 -4.62 2.11 -7.90
N ILE A 23 -4.88 1.88 -6.61
CA ILE A 23 -5.28 2.90 -5.64
C ILE A 23 -4.16 3.04 -4.60
N SER A 24 -3.64 4.25 -4.41
CA SER A 24 -2.55 4.53 -3.48
C SER A 24 -3.10 5.18 -2.20
N GLN A 25 -2.82 4.61 -1.04
CA GLN A 25 -3.26 5.15 0.25
C GLN A 25 -2.74 6.57 0.51
N ASP A 26 -1.55 6.91 0.00
CA ASP A 26 -0.93 8.23 0.13
C ASP A 26 -1.80 9.35 -0.50
N ASP A 27 -2.71 9.03 -1.43
CA ASP A 27 -3.63 10.01 -2.05
C ASP A 27 -4.78 10.44 -1.13
N PHE A 28 -4.90 9.80 0.04
CA PHE A 28 -6.00 10.00 0.99
C PHE A 28 -5.56 10.62 2.30
N PHE A 29 -4.37 11.22 2.40
CA PHE A 29 -4.00 12.03 3.55
C PHE A 29 -4.95 13.23 3.73
N LYS A 30 -5.29 13.52 4.99
CA LYS A 30 -5.98 14.74 5.37
C LYS A 30 -5.05 15.96 5.19
N PRO A 31 -5.60 17.17 5.03
CA PRO A 31 -4.78 18.38 5.04
C PRO A 31 -4.04 18.53 6.37
N GLU A 32 -2.83 19.12 6.35
CA GLU A 32 -1.98 19.29 7.53
C GLU A 32 -2.72 19.95 8.72
N SER A 33 -3.67 20.86 8.44
CA SER A 33 -4.49 21.53 9.47
C SER A 33 -5.36 20.57 10.31
N GLU A 34 -5.61 19.36 9.82
CA GLU A 34 -6.36 18.31 10.52
C GLU A 34 -5.45 17.23 11.13
N ILE A 35 -4.13 17.36 10.98
CA ILE A 35 -3.17 16.41 11.53
C ILE A 35 -2.81 16.84 12.95
N GLU A 36 -3.08 15.95 13.90
CA GLU A 36 -2.74 16.19 15.31
C GLU A 36 -1.22 16.16 15.53
N THR A 37 -0.79 16.84 16.60
CA THR A 37 0.60 16.89 17.04
C THR A 37 0.72 16.27 18.42
N ASP A 38 1.68 15.38 18.64
CA ASP A 38 1.91 14.80 19.97
C ASP A 38 2.57 15.79 20.95
N LYS A 39 2.77 15.33 22.19
CA LYS A 39 3.44 16.09 23.26
C LYS A 39 4.89 16.49 22.94
N ASN A 40 5.53 15.83 21.97
CA ASN A 40 6.90 16.09 21.55
C ASN A 40 6.97 17.02 20.32
N GLY A 41 5.82 17.44 19.78
CA GLY A 41 5.76 18.28 18.59
C GLY A 41 5.75 17.50 17.27
N PHE A 42 5.54 16.18 17.29
CA PHE A 42 5.50 15.36 16.08
C PHE A 42 4.08 15.27 15.49
N LEU A 43 3.94 15.64 14.22
CA LEU A 43 2.72 15.45 13.43
C LEU A 43 2.40 13.96 13.31
N GLN A 44 1.15 13.59 13.55
CA GLN A 44 0.73 12.19 13.62
C GLN A 44 0.36 11.63 12.23
N TYR A 45 1.27 11.63 11.25
CA TYR A 45 0.97 11.12 9.90
C TYR A 45 0.88 9.58 9.82
N ASP A 46 1.72 8.85 10.55
CA ASP A 46 1.75 7.39 10.51
C ASP A 46 0.60 6.70 11.31
N VAL A 47 -0.61 7.25 11.34
CA VAL A 47 -1.81 6.63 11.96
C VAL A 47 -3.05 6.71 11.05
N LEU A 48 -4.07 5.88 11.30
CA LEU A 48 -5.28 5.85 10.47
C LEU A 48 -6.05 7.18 10.51
N GLU A 49 -6.00 7.89 11.62
CA GLU A 49 -6.67 9.17 11.84
C GLU A 49 -6.14 10.29 10.93
N ALA A 50 -4.92 10.16 10.40
CA ALA A 50 -4.34 11.09 9.42
C ALA A 50 -4.89 10.88 8.00
N LEU A 51 -5.64 9.81 7.76
CA LEU A 51 -6.15 9.43 6.46
C LEU A 51 -7.67 9.59 6.40
N ASN A 52 -8.17 10.01 5.25
CA ASN A 52 -9.58 9.96 4.93
C ASN A 52 -9.93 8.56 4.38
N MET A 53 -10.00 7.58 5.29
CA MET A 53 -10.28 6.18 4.92
C MET A 53 -11.69 5.97 4.36
N GLU A 54 -12.65 6.82 4.71
CA GLU A 54 -13.99 6.80 4.09
C GLU A 54 -13.93 7.16 2.60
N LYS A 55 -13.18 8.21 2.24
CA LYS A 55 -12.94 8.57 0.84
C LYS A 55 -12.19 7.47 0.09
N MET A 56 -11.26 6.79 0.74
CA MET A 56 -10.57 5.62 0.18
C MET A 56 -11.52 4.45 -0.08
N MET A 57 -12.39 4.11 0.89
CA MET A 57 -13.43 3.11 0.72
C MET A 57 -14.37 3.47 -0.43
N SER A 58 -14.78 4.74 -0.53
CA SER A 58 -15.60 5.22 -1.65
C SER A 58 -14.93 5.00 -3.00
N ALA A 59 -13.63 5.30 -3.12
CA ALA A 59 -12.88 5.06 -4.35
C ALA A 59 -12.80 3.56 -4.71
N ILE A 60 -12.60 2.69 -3.71
CA ILE A 60 -12.59 1.23 -3.90
C ILE A 60 -13.97 0.73 -4.34
N SER A 61 -15.05 1.18 -3.69
CA SER A 61 -16.42 0.81 -4.06
C SER A 61 -16.78 1.28 -5.48
N CYS A 62 -16.43 2.51 -5.85
CA CYS A 62 -16.61 3.01 -7.21
C CYS A 62 -15.89 2.14 -8.25
N TRP A 63 -14.70 1.64 -7.93
CA TRP A 63 -14.00 0.70 -8.80
C TRP A 63 -14.70 -0.67 -8.88
N MET A 64 -15.16 -1.21 -7.74
CA MET A 64 -15.87 -2.49 -7.68
C MET A 64 -17.21 -2.47 -8.43
N ASP A 65 -17.92 -1.34 -8.43
CA ASP A 65 -19.20 -1.17 -9.14
C ASP A 65 -19.01 -1.06 -10.66
N SER A 66 -17.81 -0.71 -11.13
CA SER A 66 -17.50 -0.59 -12.56
C SER A 66 -16.04 -0.98 -12.86
N PRO A 67 -15.68 -2.26 -12.69
CA PRO A 67 -14.32 -2.72 -12.90
C PRO A 67 -13.94 -2.59 -14.39
N GLY A 68 -12.81 -1.96 -14.69
CA GLY A 68 -12.26 -1.93 -16.06
C GLY A 68 -12.82 -0.87 -17.02
N GLN A 69 -13.49 0.19 -16.55
CA GLN A 69 -13.80 1.37 -17.40
C GLN A 69 -12.58 2.27 -17.70
N SER A 70 -11.38 1.69 -17.87
CA SER A 70 -10.27 2.43 -18.48
C SER A 70 -10.58 2.63 -19.97
N LEU A 71 -10.75 3.89 -20.36
CA LEU A 71 -10.99 4.36 -21.73
C LEU A 71 -10.06 3.65 -22.74
N VAL A 72 -10.59 2.72 -23.55
CA VAL A 72 -10.45 2.57 -25.01
C VAL A 72 -11.12 1.25 -25.40
N SER A 73 -12.28 1.35 -26.03
CA SER A 73 -12.93 0.28 -26.77
C SER A 73 -12.31 0.17 -28.16
N THR A 74 -11.37 -0.76 -28.36
CA THR A 74 -11.07 -1.30 -29.69
C THR A 74 -10.82 -2.80 -29.59
N ASP A 75 -11.58 -3.53 -30.39
CA ASP A 75 -11.61 -4.99 -30.63
C ASP A 75 -12.21 -5.91 -29.56
N ARG A 76 -13.47 -6.28 -29.83
CA ARG A 76 -14.18 -7.43 -29.25
C ARG A 76 -13.59 -8.74 -29.81
N GLY A 77 -12.45 -9.15 -29.25
CA GLY A 77 -11.85 -10.45 -29.54
C GLY A 77 -11.15 -11.05 -28.33
N SER A 78 -11.74 -12.13 -27.79
CA SER A 78 -11.18 -13.15 -26.88
C SER A 78 -10.96 -12.82 -25.38
N SER A 79 -11.55 -13.69 -24.54
CA SER A 79 -11.52 -13.82 -23.05
C SER A 79 -12.07 -12.68 -22.20
N GLU A 80 -13.02 -13.00 -21.31
CA GLU A 80 -13.38 -12.15 -20.17
C GLU A 80 -12.14 -12.01 -19.25
N GLU A 81 -11.35 -10.95 -19.44
CA GLU A 81 -10.20 -10.69 -18.57
C GLU A 81 -10.67 -10.24 -17.18
N THR A 82 -10.34 -11.02 -16.16
CA THR A 82 -10.62 -10.70 -14.75
C THR A 82 -10.05 -9.32 -14.40
N PRO A 83 -10.90 -8.33 -14.04
CA PRO A 83 -10.44 -7.02 -13.61
C PRO A 83 -9.61 -7.11 -12.32
N ILE A 84 -8.48 -6.41 -12.26
CA ILE A 84 -7.57 -6.46 -11.11
C ILE A 84 -7.48 -5.07 -10.47
N LEU A 85 -7.64 -5.01 -9.15
CA LEU A 85 -7.34 -3.83 -8.35
C LEU A 85 -6.17 -4.11 -7.42
N ILE A 86 -5.11 -3.33 -7.56
CA ILE A 86 -4.02 -3.26 -6.59
C ILE A 86 -4.30 -2.08 -5.66
N ILE A 87 -4.39 -2.35 -4.36
CA ILE A 87 -4.44 -1.31 -3.33
C ILE A 87 -3.10 -1.34 -2.61
N GLU A 88 -2.38 -0.23 -2.65
CA GLU A 88 -1.05 -0.12 -2.04
C GLU A 88 -1.03 0.99 -0.99
N GLY A 89 -0.38 0.71 0.15
CA GLY A 89 -0.40 1.60 1.29
C GLY A 89 0.42 1.06 2.45
N PHE A 90 0.70 1.90 3.44
CA PHE A 90 1.52 1.53 4.59
C PHE A 90 0.69 1.06 5.80
N LEU A 91 -0.63 1.30 5.78
CA LEU A 91 -1.57 1.08 6.89
C LEU A 91 -2.84 0.29 6.51
N LEU A 92 -2.83 -0.43 5.38
CA LEU A 92 -4.04 -1.10 4.85
C LEU A 92 -4.58 -2.19 5.78
N PHE A 93 -3.70 -3.07 6.27
CA PHE A 93 -4.10 -4.29 6.97
C PHE A 93 -4.56 -4.07 8.42
N ASN A 94 -4.45 -2.84 8.92
CA ASN A 94 -4.92 -2.46 10.25
C ASN A 94 -6.35 -1.89 10.22
N TYR A 95 -6.91 -1.67 9.02
CA TYR A 95 -8.22 -1.06 8.85
C TYR A 95 -9.32 -2.10 8.65
N LYS A 96 -10.03 -2.40 9.74
CA LYS A 96 -11.04 -3.46 9.84
C LYS A 96 -12.09 -3.52 8.72
N PRO A 97 -12.61 -2.39 8.20
CA PRO A 97 -13.55 -2.43 7.09
C PRO A 97 -13.01 -3.06 5.79
N LEU A 98 -11.69 -3.23 5.64
CA LEU A 98 -11.06 -3.88 4.50
C LEU A 98 -10.71 -5.35 4.74
N ASP A 99 -10.90 -5.91 5.94
CA ASP A 99 -10.41 -7.25 6.31
C ASP A 99 -10.86 -8.37 5.33
N THR A 100 -12.02 -8.22 4.69
CA THR A 100 -12.62 -9.25 3.82
C THR A 100 -12.42 -9.02 2.32
N ILE A 101 -11.74 -7.96 1.90
CA ILE A 101 -11.64 -7.63 0.47
C ILE A 101 -10.39 -8.22 -0.21
N TRP A 102 -9.45 -8.77 0.57
CA TRP A 102 -8.14 -9.18 0.08
C TRP A 102 -8.17 -10.58 -0.53
N ASN A 103 -8.03 -10.70 -1.85
CA ASN A 103 -7.78 -12.00 -2.49
C ASN A 103 -6.33 -12.46 -2.33
N ARG A 104 -5.38 -11.52 -2.30
CA ARG A 104 -3.96 -11.78 -2.07
C ARG A 104 -3.32 -10.59 -1.34
N SER A 105 -2.47 -10.87 -0.36
CA SER A 105 -1.86 -9.84 0.49
C SER A 105 -0.34 -9.98 0.52
N TYR A 106 0.36 -8.88 0.25
CA TYR A 106 1.82 -8.79 0.34
C TYR A 106 2.23 -7.70 1.32
N PHE A 107 3.28 -7.96 2.11
CA PHE A 107 3.81 -7.00 3.05
C PHE A 107 5.32 -6.85 2.91
N LEU A 108 5.76 -5.70 2.39
CA LEU A 108 7.17 -5.35 2.31
C LEU A 108 7.74 -5.01 3.69
N THR A 109 8.83 -5.68 4.04
CA THR A 109 9.62 -5.45 5.26
C THR A 109 11.02 -4.98 4.90
N ILE A 110 11.57 -4.05 5.68
CA ILE A 110 12.98 -3.67 5.61
C ILE A 110 13.49 -3.42 7.04
N PRO A 111 14.76 -3.73 7.34
CA PRO A 111 15.35 -3.44 8.65
C PRO A 111 15.32 -1.95 8.98
N TYR A 112 15.30 -1.63 10.28
CA TYR A 112 15.28 -0.26 10.81
C TYR A 112 16.32 0.65 10.15
N GLU A 113 17.59 0.24 10.12
CA GLU A 113 18.69 1.05 9.60
C GLU A 113 18.51 1.38 8.11
N GLU A 114 18.09 0.39 7.32
CA GLU A 114 17.84 0.58 5.90
C GLU A 114 16.62 1.46 5.66
N CYS A 115 15.56 1.29 6.45
CA CYS A 115 14.36 2.13 6.40
C CYS A 115 14.70 3.59 6.69
N LYS A 116 15.44 3.84 7.78
CA LYS A 116 15.89 5.17 8.18
C LYS A 116 16.74 5.82 7.09
N ARG A 117 17.70 5.08 6.54
CA ARG A 117 18.59 5.52 5.45
C ARG A 117 17.84 5.82 4.16
N ARG A 118 16.79 5.07 3.82
CA ARG A 118 15.94 5.34 2.65
C ARG A 118 15.03 6.54 2.89
N ARG A 119 14.40 6.64 4.07
CA ARG A 119 13.52 7.75 4.45
C ARG A 119 14.26 9.08 4.43
N SER A 120 15.47 9.14 4.97
CA SER A 120 16.28 10.37 4.99
C SER A 120 16.69 10.90 3.62
N ARG A 121 16.52 10.11 2.54
CA ARG A 121 16.77 10.54 1.15
C ARG A 121 15.52 11.06 0.44
N ARG A 122 14.33 10.81 1.01
CA ARG A 122 13.06 11.30 0.45
C ARG A 122 12.71 12.61 1.14
N VAL A 123 12.26 13.58 0.34
CA VAL A 123 11.69 14.83 0.86
C VAL A 123 10.18 14.64 0.94
N TYR A 124 9.63 14.82 2.13
CA TYR A 124 8.19 14.85 2.39
C TYR A 124 7.70 16.30 2.45
N GLU A 125 6.39 16.50 2.31
CA GLU A 125 5.74 17.78 2.52
C GLU A 125 4.61 17.59 3.55
N PRO A 126 4.74 18.15 4.77
CA PRO A 126 5.91 18.87 5.28
C PRO A 126 7.14 17.95 5.46
N PRO A 127 8.38 18.49 5.44
CA PRO A 127 9.58 17.69 5.63
C PRO A 127 9.69 17.13 7.05
N ASP A 128 10.23 15.91 7.17
CA ASP A 128 10.43 15.23 8.46
C ASP A 128 11.27 16.12 9.43
N PRO A 129 10.76 16.48 10.62
CA PRO A 129 11.55 17.22 11.60
C PRO A 129 12.66 16.34 12.21
N PRO A 130 13.69 16.94 12.86
CA PRO A 130 14.73 16.18 13.53
C PRO A 130 14.15 15.17 14.54
N GLY A 131 14.62 13.92 14.47
CA GLY A 131 14.16 12.84 15.34
C GLY A 131 12.81 12.21 14.97
N TYR A 132 12.11 12.70 13.94
CA TYR A 132 10.77 12.20 13.57
C TYR A 132 10.74 10.70 13.26
N PHE A 133 11.77 10.18 12.59
CA PHE A 133 11.83 8.75 12.28
C PHE A 133 11.84 7.88 13.54
N ASP A 134 12.66 8.26 14.52
CA ASP A 134 12.86 7.49 15.75
C ASP A 134 11.73 7.72 16.75
N GLY A 135 11.19 8.94 16.76
CA GLY A 135 10.16 9.38 17.71
C GLY A 135 8.73 9.06 17.30
N HIS A 136 8.45 8.95 15.99
CA HIS A 136 7.10 8.74 15.48
C HIS A 136 7.00 7.58 14.49
N VAL A 137 7.71 7.66 13.37
CA VAL A 137 7.55 6.76 12.22
C VAL A 137 7.79 5.30 12.59
N TRP A 138 8.95 5.00 13.17
CA TRP A 138 9.32 3.63 13.51
C TRP A 138 8.49 3.07 14.67
N PRO A 139 8.26 3.81 15.78
CA PRO A 139 7.32 3.40 16.81
C PRO A 139 5.92 3.07 16.27
N MET A 140 5.37 3.89 15.36
CA MET A 140 4.08 3.62 14.73
C MET A 140 4.13 2.38 13.85
N TYR A 141 5.16 2.20 13.02
CA TYR A 141 5.34 0.96 12.28
C TYR A 141 5.35 -0.29 13.20
N LEU A 142 6.06 -0.25 14.33
CA LEU A 142 6.10 -1.36 15.29
C LEU A 142 4.76 -1.58 16.00
N LYS A 143 3.98 -0.51 16.25
CA LYS A 143 2.61 -0.63 16.76
C LYS A 143 1.74 -1.36 15.75
N HIS A 144 1.74 -0.90 14.49
CA HIS A 144 0.94 -1.48 13.42
C HIS A 144 1.32 -2.93 13.11
N ARG A 145 2.62 -3.26 13.17
CA ARG A 145 3.09 -4.65 13.04
C ARG A 145 2.53 -5.58 14.11
N ARG A 146 2.41 -5.12 15.35
CA ARG A 146 1.82 -5.90 16.44
C ARG A 146 0.33 -6.09 16.28
N GLU A 147 -0.38 -5.04 15.84
CA GLU A 147 -1.81 -5.13 15.54
C GLU A 147 -2.12 -6.10 14.38
N MET A 148 -1.14 -6.33 13.48
CA MET A 148 -1.26 -7.32 12.42
C MET A 148 -1.12 -8.77 12.90
N ASP A 149 -0.67 -9.02 14.14
CA ASP A 149 -0.52 -10.38 14.66
C ASP A 149 -1.88 -11.08 14.84
N ASP A 150 -2.97 -10.30 14.96
CA ASP A 150 -4.35 -10.78 15.08
C ASP A 150 -5.07 -10.96 13.72
N ILE A 151 -4.36 -10.82 12.60
CA ILE A 151 -4.94 -10.97 11.26
C ILE A 151 -5.24 -12.45 10.97
N THR A 152 -6.40 -12.70 10.36
CA THR A 152 -6.93 -14.05 10.11
C THR A 152 -6.74 -14.54 8.67
N TRP A 153 -6.32 -13.65 7.75
CA TRP A 153 -6.02 -14.02 6.36
C TRP A 153 -4.50 -14.11 6.11
N ASP A 154 -4.12 -14.79 5.04
CA ASP A 154 -2.71 -15.02 4.72
C ASP A 154 -2.02 -13.75 4.21
N ILE A 155 -0.81 -13.49 4.70
CA ILE A 155 0.04 -12.35 4.30
C ILE A 155 1.42 -12.88 3.91
N ILE A 156 1.81 -12.62 2.67
CA ILE A 156 3.14 -12.95 2.16
C ILE A 156 4.10 -11.82 2.50
N TYR A 157 5.06 -12.12 3.38
CA TYR A 157 6.10 -11.18 3.77
C TYR A 157 7.23 -11.16 2.73
N LEU A 158 7.54 -9.96 2.25
CA LEU A 158 8.56 -9.71 1.24
C LEU A 158 9.75 -8.98 1.86
N ASP A 159 10.95 -9.37 1.45
CA ASP A 159 12.19 -8.65 1.76
C ASP A 159 12.33 -7.45 0.80
N GLY A 160 11.99 -6.26 1.28
CA GLY A 160 12.09 -5.01 0.53
C GLY A 160 13.53 -4.50 0.33
N THR A 161 14.55 -5.24 0.79
CA THR A 161 15.95 -4.95 0.48
C THR A 161 16.40 -5.49 -0.88
N LYS A 162 15.63 -6.44 -1.45
CA LYS A 162 15.81 -6.95 -2.80
C LYS A 162 15.66 -5.87 -3.87
N SER A 163 16.12 -6.19 -5.08
CA SER A 163 15.97 -5.30 -6.24
C SER A 163 14.50 -5.17 -6.66
N GLU A 164 14.20 -4.11 -7.41
CA GLU A 164 12.87 -3.87 -7.99
C GLU A 164 12.43 -5.04 -8.88
N GLU A 165 13.36 -5.57 -9.69
CA GLU A 165 13.12 -6.70 -10.59
C GLU A 165 12.86 -8.00 -9.83
N ASP A 166 13.65 -8.30 -8.79
CA ASP A 166 13.45 -9.51 -7.99
C ASP A 166 12.10 -9.50 -7.26
N LEU A 167 11.72 -8.35 -6.69
CA LEU A 167 10.43 -8.19 -6.03
C LEU A 167 9.28 -8.32 -7.02
N PHE A 168 9.41 -7.70 -8.20
CA PHE A 168 8.43 -7.83 -9.26
C PHE A 168 8.26 -9.29 -9.70
N SER A 169 9.35 -9.98 -10.06
CA SER A 169 9.29 -11.36 -10.52
C SER A 169 8.68 -12.28 -9.47
N GLN A 170 9.11 -12.15 -8.21
CA GLN A 170 8.57 -12.95 -7.10
C GLN A 170 7.06 -12.77 -6.94
N VAL A 171 6.56 -11.53 -6.99
CA VAL A 171 5.14 -11.24 -6.78
C VAL A 171 4.32 -11.56 -8.03
N TYR A 172 4.86 -11.31 -9.21
CA TYR A 172 4.17 -11.61 -10.47
C TYR A 172 3.97 -13.11 -10.67
N GLU A 173 5.00 -13.92 -10.39
CA GLU A 173 4.90 -15.39 -10.46
C GLU A 173 3.82 -15.93 -9.51
N ASP A 174 3.77 -15.40 -8.28
CA ASP A 174 2.75 -15.76 -7.30
C ASP A 174 1.35 -15.36 -7.77
N LEU A 175 1.17 -14.13 -8.23
CA LEU A 175 -0.12 -13.62 -8.73
C LEU A 175 -0.65 -14.41 -9.92
N VAL A 176 0.21 -14.75 -10.90
CA VAL A 176 -0.20 -15.54 -12.07
C VAL A 176 -0.69 -16.93 -11.65
N GLN A 177 -0.04 -17.55 -10.66
CA GLN A 177 -0.49 -18.83 -10.13
C GLN A 177 -1.83 -18.72 -9.40
N GLU A 178 -2.03 -17.67 -8.60
CA GLU A 178 -3.30 -17.46 -7.90
C GLU A 178 -4.45 -17.11 -8.86
N LEU A 179 -4.19 -16.32 -9.90
CA LEU A 179 -5.19 -16.01 -10.94
C LEU A 179 -5.59 -17.26 -11.74
N ALA A 180 -4.66 -18.20 -11.97
CA ALA A 180 -4.94 -19.45 -12.65
C ALA A 180 -5.73 -20.47 -11.82
N ARG A 181 -5.87 -20.27 -10.50
CA ARG A 181 -6.63 -21.14 -9.59
C ARG A 181 -8.09 -20.71 -9.39
N GLN A 182 -8.47 -19.52 -9.87
CA GLN A 182 -9.84 -19.00 -9.83
C GLN A 182 -10.68 -19.63 -10.95
#